data_AF-A0A1F4D8S6-F1
#
_entry.id   AF-A0A1F4D8S6-F1
#
_cell.length_a   1.000
_cell.length_b   1.000
_cell.length_c   1.000
_cell.angle_alpha   90.00
_cell.angle_beta   90.00
_cell.angle_gamma   90.00
#
_symmetry.space_group_name_H-M   'P 1'
#
loop_
_entity.id
_entity.type
_entity.pdbx_description
1 polymer ?
#
loop_
_entity_poly.entity_id
_entity_poly.type
_entity_poly.pdbx_seq_one_letter_code
_entity_poly.pdbx_strand_id
1 'polypeptide(L)' 'MHPLLVELSRKFDQLQTREPILDAVSDLEDAYDAFSEIEQDTVSKIIEELNRRLKTAPP' A
#
# COMPACT_ATOMS: atom_id res chain seq x y z
N MET A 1 -10.07 11.43 2.75
CA MET A 1 -8.76 10.93 2.31
C MET A 1 -7.87 10.79 3.52
N HIS A 2 -7.74 9.55 3.99
CA HIS A 2 -6.92 9.18 5.14
C HIS A 2 -5.45 9.56 4.95
N PRO A 3 -4.74 10.09 5.97
CA PRO A 3 -3.35 10.57 5.86
C PRO A 3 -2.39 9.52 5.28
N LEU A 4 -2.54 8.25 5.68
CA LEU A 4 -1.74 7.15 5.16
C LEU A 4 -1.81 7.03 3.63
N LEU A 5 -2.98 7.23 3.01
CA LEU A 5 -3.13 7.16 1.55
C LEU A 5 -2.44 8.34 0.86
N VAL A 6 -2.47 9.52 1.49
CA VAL A 6 -1.76 10.70 1.00
C VAL A 6 -0.26 10.45 1.01
N GLU A 7 0.27 9.96 2.12
CA GLU A 7 1.70 9.65 2.25
C GLU A 7 2.12 8.55 1.29
N LEU A 8 1.35 7.46 1.21
CA LEU A 8 1.61 6.37 0.29
C LEU A 8 1.64 6.85 -1.15
N SER A 9 0.69 7.68 -1.58
CA SER A 9 0.65 8.21 -2.95
C SER A 9 1.92 8.98 -3.34
N ARG A 10 2.58 9.64 -2.38
CA ARG A 10 3.82 10.39 -2.60
C ARG A 10 5.05 9.51 -2.74
N LYS A 11 5.05 8.34 -2.07
CA LYS A 11 6.18 7.39 -2.06
C LYS A 11 5.94 6.15 -2.90
N PHE A 12 4.77 5.99 -3.51
CA PHE A 12 4.34 4.75 -4.16
C PHE A 12 5.32 4.25 -5.23
N ASP A 13 5.84 5.15 -6.07
CA ASP A 13 6.81 4.81 -7.13
C ASP A 13 8.23 4.53 -6.61
N GLN A 14 8.49 4.88 -5.34
CA GLN A 14 9.76 4.63 -4.66
C GLN A 14 9.78 3.26 -3.97
N LEU A 15 8.63 2.58 -3.85
CA LEU A 15 8.52 1.23 -3.28
C LEU A 15 9.02 0.20 -4.31
N GLN A 16 10.34 0.05 -4.38
CA GLN A 16 11.01 -0.78 -5.39
C GLN A 16 11.65 -2.05 -4.83
N THR A 17 11.93 -2.11 -3.53
CA THR A 17 12.51 -3.29 -2.88
C THR A 17 11.47 -3.99 -2.00
N ARG A 18 11.74 -5.24 -1.60
CA ARG A 18 10.75 -6.06 -0.87
C ARG A 18 10.34 -5.46 0.46
N GLU A 19 11.29 -5.01 1.27
CA GLU A 19 11.07 -4.46 2.61
C GLU A 19 10.06 -3.29 2.62
N PRO A 20 10.27 -2.17 1.89
CA PRO A 20 9.33 -1.05 1.89
C PRO A 20 7.98 -1.40 1.25
N ILE A 21 7.90 -2.38 0.35
CA ILE A 21 6.63 -2.88 -0.18
C ILE A 21 5.86 -3.62 0.92
N LEU A 22 6.53 -4.50 1.68
CA LEU A 22 5.91 -5.25 2.78
C LEU A 22 5.44 -4.31 3.90
N ASP A 23 6.26 -3.33 4.26
CA ASP A 23 5.89 -2.32 5.26
C ASP A 23 4.64 -1.56 4.82
N ALA A 24 4.60 -1.12 3.56
CA ALA A 24 3.43 -0.41 3.03
C ALA A 24 2.17 -1.28 2.99
N VAL A 25 2.29 -2.58 2.71
CA VAL A 25 1.14 -3.50 2.79
C VAL A 25 0.67 -3.65 4.24
N SER A 26 1.58 -3.86 5.18
CA SER A 26 1.24 -3.99 6.60
C SER A 26 0.54 -2.74 7.14
N ASP A 27 1.07 -1.54 6.84
CA ASP A 27 0.47 -0.27 7.24
C ASP A 27 -0.99 -0.14 6.73
N LEU A 28 -1.24 -0.59 5.50
CA LEU A 28 -2.57 -0.53 4.88
C LEU A 28 -3.55 -1.55 5.47
N GLU A 29 -3.08 -2.75 5.79
CA GLU A 29 -3.88 -3.80 6.43
C GLU A 29 -4.25 -3.39 7.87
N ASP A 30 -3.31 -2.85 8.63
CA ASP A 30 -3.54 -2.38 10.00
C ASP A 30 -4.53 -1.21 10.07
N ALA A 31 -4.51 -0.34 9.07
CA ALA A 31 -5.42 0.81 8.97
C ALA A 31 -6.74 0.50 8.25
N TYR A 32 -6.97 -0.73 7.79
CA TYR A 32 -8.04 -1.04 6.84
C TYR A 32 -9.44 -0.65 7.35
N ASP A 33 -9.72 -0.96 8.62
CA ASP A 33 -10.99 -0.68 9.28
C ASP A 33 -11.22 0.82 9.56
N ALA A 34 -10.16 1.64 9.51
CA ALA A 34 -10.25 3.09 9.71
C ALA A 34 -10.57 3.85 8.42
N PHE A 35 -10.51 3.19 7.26
CA PHE A 35 -10.87 3.77 5.97
C PHE A 35 -12.38 3.80 5.75
N SER A 36 -12.87 4.82 5.03
CA SER A 36 -14.22 4.78 4.48
C SER A 36 -14.37 3.69 3.41
N GLU A 37 -15.60 3.26 3.12
CA GLU A 37 -15.87 2.23 2.09
C GLU A 37 -15.20 2.54 0.73
N ILE A 38 -15.23 3.81 0.31
CA ILE A 38 -14.60 4.26 -0.95
C ILE A 38 -13.06 4.13 -0.88
N GLU A 39 -12.48 4.41 0.28
CA GLU A 39 -11.04 4.29 0.52
C GLU A 39 -10.63 2.82 0.61
N GLN A 40 -11.42 1.94 1.24
CA GLN A 40 -11.19 0.50 1.30
C GLN A 40 -11.08 -0.11 -0.10
N ASP A 41 -11.98 0.27 -1.01
CA ASP A 41 -11.95 -0.16 -2.42
C ASP A 41 -10.66 0.26 -3.13
N THR A 42 -10.13 1.44 -2.78
CA THR A 42 -8.86 1.95 -3.30
C THR A 42 -7.68 1.18 -2.70
N VAL A 43 -7.72 0.93 -1.40
CA VAL A 43 -6.69 0.20 -0.65
C VAL A 43 -6.54 -1.23 -1.14
N SER A 44 -7.64 -1.93 -1.38
CA SER A 44 -7.62 -3.29 -1.93
C SER A 44 -6.85 -3.33 -3.26
N LYS A 45 -7.10 -2.37 -4.16
CA LYS A 45 -6.38 -2.27 -5.46
C LYS A 45 -4.89 -1.94 -5.28
N ILE A 46 -4.57 -1.10 -4.30
CA ILE A 46 -3.18 -0.76 -3.96
C ILE A 46 -2.44 -1.98 -3.42
N ILE A 47 -3.03 -2.71 -2.47
CA ILE A 47 -2.46 -3.94 -1.90
C ILE A 47 -2.24 -4.99 -2.99
N GLU A 48 -3.20 -5.18 -3.91
CA GLU A 48 -3.02 -6.06 -5.06
C GLU A 48 -1.81 -5.67 -5.92
N GLU A 49 -1.64 -4.38 -6.20
CA GLU A 49 -0.52 -3.87 -6.98
C GLU A 49 0.82 -4.03 -6.26
N LEU A 50 0.88 -3.71 -4.97
CA LEU A 50 2.07 -3.92 -4.13
C LEU A 50 2.45 -5.39 -4.09
N ASN A 51 1.47 -6.30 -3.93
CA ASN A 51 1.70 -7.74 -4.00
C ASN A 51 2.20 -8.20 -5.38
N ARG A 52 1.74 -7.57 -6.48
CA ARG A 52 2.31 -7.84 -7.82
C ARG A 52 3.77 -7.39 -7.89
N ARG A 53 4.10 -6.19 -7.42
CA ARG A 53 5.47 -5.66 -7.39
C ARG A 53 6.39 -6.52 -6.52
N LEU A 54 5.90 -6.99 -5.37
CA LEU A 54 6.65 -7.85 -4.44
C LEU A 54 7.15 -9.15 -5.09
N LYS A 55 6.41 -9.69 -6.07
CA LYS A 55 6.82 -10.91 -6.79
C LYS A 55 8.06 -10.69 -7.66
N THR A 56 8.30 -9.47 -8.09
CA THR A 56 9.42 -9.09 -8.96
C THR A 56 10.46 -8.22 -8.26
N ALA A 57 10.20 -7.79 -7.03
CA ALA A 57 11.07 -6.89 -6.29
C ALA A 57 12.40 -7.57 -5.90
N PRO A 58 13.55 -6.89 -6.08
CA PRO A 58 14.82 -7.36 -5.57
C PRO A 58 14.78 -7.51 -4.04
N PRO A 59 15.58 -8.45 -3.48
CA PRO A 59 15.69 -8.70 -2.05
C PRO A 59 15.74 -7.42 -1.22
#